data_AF-A0A7V5UFK1-F1
#
_entry.id   AF-A0A7V5UFK1-F1
#
_cell.length_a   1.000
_cell.length_b   1.000
_cell.length_c   1.000
_cell.angle_alpha   90.00
_cell.angle_beta   90.00
_cell.angle_gamma   90.00
#
_symmetry.space_group_name_H-M   'P 1'
#
loop_
_entity.id
_entity.type
_entity.pdbx_description
1 polymer ?
#
loop_
_entity_poly.entity_id
_entity_poly.type
_entity_poly.pdbx_seq_one_letter_code
_entity_poly.pdbx_strand_id
1 'polypeptide(L)'
;MILQELTRFYNRLLDNPQVDICEPGFSKENISFKIVLTENGEIFDKDRTIQDLRVTDGKNLRPVKITVPKFDGKRASGIKPYFLWDKTDYIIGMRKNTNTGQEERMPKHNKA
;
A
#
# COMPACT_ATOMS: atom_id res chain seq x y z
N MET A 1 -29.90 -2.16 -21.13
CA MET A 1 -29.73 -1.09 -20.11
C MET A 1 -28.24 -0.76 -20.00
N ILE A 2 -27.84 0.50 -20.19
CA ILE A 2 -26.42 0.88 -20.34
C ILE A 2 -25.53 0.42 -19.17
N LEU A 3 -26.03 0.48 -17.93
CA LEU A 3 -25.28 0.06 -16.74
C LEU A 3 -24.99 -1.44 -16.71
N GLN A 4 -25.93 -2.28 -17.18
CA GLN A 4 -25.70 -3.74 -17.28
C GLN A 4 -24.63 -4.06 -18.31
N GLU A 5 -24.65 -3.36 -19.46
CA GLU A 5 -23.66 -3.56 -20.51
C GLU A 5 -22.26 -3.09 -20.08
N LEU A 6 -22.15 -1.98 -19.34
CA LEU A 6 -20.89 -1.53 -18.74
C LEU A 6 -20.35 -2.56 -17.72
N THR A 7 -21.23 -3.13 -16.90
CA THR A 7 -20.84 -4.16 -15.93
C THR A 7 -20.34 -5.43 -16.64
N ARG A 8 -21.05 -5.88 -17.68
CA ARG A 8 -20.61 -7.01 -18.51
C ARG A 8 -19.28 -6.73 -19.20
N PHE A 9 -19.05 -5.51 -19.67
CA PHE A 9 -17.77 -5.11 -20.26
C PHE A 9 -16.64 -5.14 -19.22
N TYR A 10 -16.86 -4.59 -18.02
CA TYR A 10 -15.90 -4.65 -16.94
C TYR A 10 -15.53 -6.10 -16.58
N ASN A 11 -16.50 -6.99 -16.45
CA ASN A 11 -16.22 -8.41 -16.16
C ASN A 11 -15.37 -9.07 -17.25
N ARG A 12 -15.64 -8.79 -18.54
CA ARG A 12 -14.81 -9.28 -19.64
C ARG A 12 -13.38 -8.76 -19.61
N LEU A 13 -13.17 -7.52 -19.13
CA LEU A 13 -11.83 -6.98 -18.94
C LEU A 13 -11.13 -7.66 -17.77
N LEU A 14 -11.85 -7.94 -16.68
CA LEU A 14 -11.33 -8.64 -15.50
C LEU A 14 -10.86 -10.07 -15.86
N ASP A 15 -11.61 -10.76 -16.72
CA ASP A 15 -11.27 -12.12 -17.19
C ASP A 15 -10.12 -12.13 -18.22
N ASN A 16 -9.72 -10.96 -18.74
CA ASN A 16 -8.66 -10.86 -19.74
C ASN A 16 -7.28 -10.70 -19.07
N PRO A 17 -6.38 -11.70 -19.17
CA PRO A 17 -5.07 -11.66 -18.51
C PRO A 17 -4.13 -10.59 -19.07
N GLN A 18 -4.44 -10.00 -20.24
CA GLN A 18 -3.66 -8.93 -20.85
C GLN A 18 -4.05 -7.54 -20.35
N VAL A 19 -5.18 -7.42 -19.64
CA VAL A 19 -5.69 -6.14 -19.16
C VAL A 19 -5.34 -5.99 -17.69
N ASP A 20 -4.64 -4.91 -17.37
CA ASP A 20 -4.30 -4.59 -15.99
C ASP A 20 -5.46 -3.85 -15.30
N ILE A 21 -6.39 -4.61 -14.70
CA ILE A 21 -7.52 -4.07 -13.94
C ILE A 21 -7.64 -4.78 -12.59
N CYS A 22 -7.99 -4.02 -11.54
CA CYS A 22 -8.23 -4.57 -10.21
C CYS A 22 -9.70 -4.93 -10.02
N GLU A 23 -9.94 -5.96 -9.21
CA GLU A 23 -11.27 -6.28 -8.68
C GLU A 23 -11.86 -5.10 -7.88
N PRO A 24 -13.19 -5.01 -7.80
CA PRO A 24 -13.84 -3.98 -6.99
C PRO A 24 -13.36 -4.06 -5.54
N GLY A 25 -12.99 -2.92 -4.97
CA GLY A 25 -12.44 -2.86 -3.60
C GLY A 25 -10.91 -2.99 -3.52
N PHE A 26 -10.21 -3.13 -4.65
CA PHE A 26 -8.75 -3.12 -4.71
C PHE A 26 -8.22 -2.02 -5.65
N SER A 27 -6.95 -1.64 -5.47
CA SER A 27 -6.21 -0.77 -6.38
C SER A 27 -4.77 -1.25 -6.57
N LYS A 28 -4.12 -0.83 -7.67
CA LYS A 28 -2.68 -1.07 -7.88
C LYS A 28 -1.86 0.09 -7.38
N GLU A 29 -0.97 -0.18 -6.43
CA GLU A 29 -0.16 0.83 -5.78
C GLU A 29 1.32 0.44 -5.78
N ASN A 30 2.19 1.46 -5.73
CA ASN A 30 3.63 1.27 -5.72
C ASN A 30 4.13 0.96 -4.30
N ILE A 31 4.57 -0.27 -4.06
CA ILE A 31 5.05 -0.72 -2.76
C ILE A 31 6.54 -1.08 -2.84
N SER A 32 7.32 -0.56 -1.88
CA SER A 32 8.76 -0.79 -1.80
C SER A 32 9.14 -1.91 -0.85
N PHE A 33 8.41 -2.04 0.26
CA PHE A 33 8.74 -2.97 1.33
C PHE A 33 7.48 -3.67 1.81
N LYS A 34 7.60 -4.92 2.28
CA LYS A 34 6.52 -5.64 2.94
C LYS A 34 6.99 -6.28 4.24
N ILE A 35 6.05 -6.45 5.16
CA ILE A 35 6.19 -7.24 6.38
C ILE A 35 5.21 -8.39 6.25
N VAL A 36 5.67 -9.62 6.48
CA VAL A 36 4.80 -10.81 6.40
C VAL A 36 4.31 -11.13 7.80
N LEU A 37 2.99 -11.22 7.93
CA LEU A 37 2.33 -11.59 9.17
C LEU A 37 1.82 -13.02 9.06
N THR A 38 1.83 -13.73 10.19
CA THR A 38 1.13 -15.00 10.39
C THR A 38 -0.36 -14.74 10.56
N GLU A 39 -1.18 -15.80 10.49
CA GLU A 39 -2.63 -15.71 10.72
C GLU A 39 -2.98 -15.18 12.12
N ASN A 40 -2.08 -15.39 13.10
CA ASN A 40 -2.24 -14.89 14.46
C ASN A 40 -1.80 -13.43 14.63
N GLY A 41 -1.35 -12.77 13.56
CA GLY A 41 -0.88 -11.39 13.57
C GLY A 41 0.56 -11.20 14.03
N GLU A 42 1.30 -12.28 14.30
CA GLU A 42 2.74 -12.20 14.60
C GLU A 42 3.56 -12.03 13.32
N ILE A 43 4.72 -11.37 13.40
CA ILE A 43 5.67 -11.30 12.28
C ILE A 43 6.19 -12.72 11.98
N PHE A 44 6.04 -13.15 10.73
CA PHE A 44 6.39 -14.52 10.29
C PHE A 44 7.89 -14.81 10.40
N ASP A 45 8.73 -13.85 10.05
CA ASP A 45 10.19 -13.97 10.10
C ASP A 45 10.76 -12.81 10.92
N LYS A 46 11.14 -13.09 12.16
CA LYS A 46 11.67 -12.05 13.08
C LYS A 46 13.06 -11.58 12.66
N ASP A 47 13.87 -12.46 12.10
CA ASP A 47 15.24 -12.14 11.64
C ASP A 47 15.22 -11.38 10.31
N ARG A 48 14.20 -11.60 9.48
CA ARG A 48 13.95 -10.88 8.23
C ARG A 48 12.58 -10.21 8.19
N THR A 49 12.35 -9.35 9.18
CA THR A 49 11.08 -8.64 9.38
C THR A 49 10.63 -7.84 8.14
N ILE A 50 11.58 -7.22 7.42
CA ILE A 50 11.29 -6.37 6.25
C ILE A 50 11.83 -7.03 4.99
N GLN A 51 10.95 -7.25 4.01
CA GLN A 51 11.32 -7.72 2.68
C GLN A 51 11.31 -6.55 1.69
N ASP A 52 12.43 -6.31 1.02
CA ASP A 52 12.55 -5.36 -0.07
C ASP A 52 11.92 -5.94 -1.35
N LEU A 53 10.94 -5.23 -1.89
CA LEU A 53 10.25 -5.59 -3.13
C LEU A 53 10.76 -4.80 -4.32
N ARG A 54 11.61 -3.79 -4.11
CA ARG A 54 12.03 -2.89 -5.18
C ARG A 54 12.81 -3.65 -6.24
N VAL A 55 12.55 -3.30 -7.49
CA VAL A 55 13.28 -3.82 -8.64
C VAL A 55 14.33 -2.81 -9.09
N THR A 56 15.44 -3.32 -9.60
CA THR A 56 16.48 -2.47 -10.18
C THR A 56 16.07 -2.05 -11.58
N ASP A 57 15.92 -0.74 -11.80
CA ASP A 57 15.75 -0.14 -13.10
C ASP A 57 16.94 0.76 -13.40
N GLY A 58 17.91 0.21 -14.15
CA GLY A 58 19.20 0.83 -14.40
C GLY A 58 20.01 1.00 -13.10
N LYS A 59 20.20 2.26 -12.68
CA LYS A 59 20.90 2.62 -11.42
C LYS A 59 19.97 2.86 -10.23
N ASN A 60 18.65 2.88 -10.46
CA ASN A 60 17.66 3.25 -9.46
C ASN A 60 16.87 2.03 -8.98
N LEU A 61 16.57 1.98 -7.67
CA LEU A 61 15.63 1.01 -7.12
C LEU A 61 14.21 1.59 -7.20
N ARG A 62 13.31 0.90 -7.88
CA ARG A 62 11.91 1.33 -8.05
C ARG A 62 10.95 0.41 -7.30
N PRO A 63 9.90 0.97 -6.68
CA PRO A 63 8.83 0.17 -6.11
C PRO A 63 8.12 -0.66 -7.19
N VAL A 64 7.46 -1.73 -6.75
CA VAL A 64 6.68 -2.61 -7.62
C VAL A 64 5.20 -2.30 -7.46
N LYS A 65 4.45 -2.32 -8.57
CA LYS A 65 3.00 -2.22 -8.55
C LYS A 65 2.39 -3.53 -8.04
N ILE A 66 1.72 -3.47 -6.90
CA ILE A 66 0.99 -4.61 -6.35
C ILE A 66 -0.46 -4.24 -6.09
N THR A 67 -1.35 -5.23 -6.13
CA THR A 67 -2.75 -5.07 -5.79
C THR A 67 -2.90 -5.00 -4.27
N VAL A 68 -3.57 -3.96 -3.78
CA VAL A 68 -3.81 -3.71 -2.35
C VAL A 68 -5.27 -3.35 -2.11
N PRO A 69 -5.81 -3.54 -0.89
CA PRO A 69 -7.14 -3.07 -0.53
C PRO A 69 -7.28 -1.58 -0.83
N LYS A 70 -8.32 -1.21 -1.58
CA LYS A 70 -8.55 0.18 -1.99
C LYS A 70 -8.72 1.07 -0.76
N PHE A 71 -8.11 2.24 -0.82
CA PHE A 71 -8.37 3.29 0.17
C PHE A 71 -9.59 4.12 -0.26
N ASP A 72 -10.67 4.09 0.52
CA ASP A 72 -11.94 4.74 0.19
C ASP A 72 -12.00 6.24 0.58
N GLY A 73 -10.87 6.86 0.91
CA GLY A 73 -10.81 8.24 1.41
C GLY A 73 -9.82 9.15 0.70
N LYS A 74 -9.86 10.43 1.05
CA LYS A 74 -8.69 11.31 1.01
C LYS A 74 -8.06 11.30 2.40
N ARG A 75 -6.73 11.41 2.51
CA ARG A 75 -6.07 11.79 3.76
C ARG A 75 -6.41 13.25 4.08
N ALA A 76 -7.66 13.49 4.50
CA ALA A 76 -8.13 14.76 5.04
C ALA A 76 -8.00 14.70 6.57
N SER A 77 -7.76 15.85 7.22
CA SER A 77 -7.37 16.17 8.62
C SER A 77 -7.75 15.23 9.79
N GLY A 78 -7.65 13.92 9.61
CA GLY A 78 -8.01 12.87 10.54
C GLY A 78 -7.14 11.64 10.29
N ILE A 79 -7.04 10.81 11.32
CA ILE A 79 -6.22 9.60 11.32
C ILE A 79 -6.99 8.53 10.54
N LYS A 80 -6.70 8.41 9.24
CA LYS A 80 -7.25 7.36 8.37
C LYS A 80 -6.13 6.50 7.82
N PRO A 81 -5.72 5.44 8.57
CA PRO A 81 -4.69 4.54 8.11
C PRO A 81 -5.21 3.69 6.95
N TYR A 82 -4.30 3.29 6.10
CA TYR A 82 -4.58 2.40 4.99
C TYR A 82 -4.47 0.97 5.52
N PHE A 83 -5.46 0.13 5.20
CA PHE A 83 -5.52 -1.21 5.76
C PHE A 83 -4.43 -2.10 5.14
N LEU A 84 -3.43 -2.48 5.94
CA LEU A 84 -2.30 -3.35 5.57
C LEU A 84 -1.26 -2.77 4.58
N TRP A 85 -1.35 -1.49 4.22
CA TRP A 85 -0.33 -0.83 3.39
C TRP A 85 -0.31 0.69 3.65
N ASP A 86 0.61 1.19 4.46
CA ASP A 86 0.71 2.63 4.73
C ASP A 86 2.18 3.10 4.64
N LYS A 87 2.37 4.39 4.78
CA LYS A 87 3.67 5.04 4.95
C LYS A 87 4.26 4.66 6.31
N THR A 88 5.59 4.79 6.41
CA THR A 88 6.36 4.42 7.61
C THR A 88 5.94 5.19 8.86
N ASP A 89 5.42 6.41 8.71
CA ASP A 89 4.93 7.21 9.84
C ASP A 89 3.69 6.60 10.51
N TYR A 90 2.81 5.97 9.74
CA TYR A 90 1.63 5.28 10.27
C TYR A 90 1.95 3.87 10.78
N ILE A 91 2.87 3.14 10.13
CA ILE A 91 3.19 1.76 10.51
C ILE A 91 4.16 1.70 11.71
N ILE A 92 5.25 2.47 11.66
CA ILE A 92 6.34 2.40 12.65
C ILE A 92 6.56 3.71 13.41
N GLY A 93 5.76 4.75 13.16
CA GLY A 93 5.87 6.03 13.88
C GLY A 93 7.10 6.86 13.51
N MET A 94 7.76 6.57 12.38
CA MET A 94 8.99 7.22 11.94
C MET A 94 8.81 7.85 10.57
N ARG A 95 9.31 9.08 10.40
CA ARG A 95 9.45 9.71 9.08
C ARG A 95 10.83 10.30 8.88
N LYS A 96 11.23 10.42 7.63
CA LYS A 96 12.36 11.25 7.24
C LYS A 96 11.90 12.70 7.10
N ASN A 97 12.54 13.62 7.80
CA ASN A 97 12.31 15.04 7.65
C ASN A 97 12.83 15.50 6.28
N THR A 98 11.98 16.16 5.49
CA THR A 98 12.34 16.60 4.13
C THR A 98 13.36 17.75 4.12
N ASN A 99 13.44 18.53 5.20
CA ASN A 99 14.31 19.71 5.29
C ASN A 99 15.69 19.37 5.85
N THR A 100 15.74 18.52 6.88
CA THR A 100 17.00 18.16 7.56
C THR A 100 17.56 16.82 7.09
N GLY A 101 16.75 15.99 6.41
CA GLY A 101 17.13 14.65 5.99
C GLY A 101 17.25 13.64 7.14
N GLN A 102 17.02 14.07 8.38
CA GLN A 102 17.12 13.24 9.58
C GLN A 102 15.85 12.42 9.80
N GLU A 103 15.99 11.29 10.47
CA GLU A 103 14.87 10.48 10.92
C GLU A 103 14.29 11.08 12.19
N GLU A 104 12.97 11.31 12.20
CA GLU A 104 12.27 11.84 13.35
C GLU A 104 11.06 10.97 13.71
N ARG A 105 10.87 10.79 15.02
CA ARG A 105 9.66 10.16 15.55
C ARG A 105 8.48 11.09 15.36
N MET A 106 7.37 10.53 14.91
CA MET A 106 6.10 11.24 14.84
C MET A 106 5.74 11.76 16.24
N PRO A 107 5.28 13.03 16.37
CA PRO A 107 4.80 13.53 17.64
C PRO A 107 3.61 12.67 18.10
N LYS A 108 3.55 12.36 19.39
CA LYS A 108 2.42 11.62 19.97
C LYS A 108 1.15 12.45 19.79
N HIS A 109 0.24 12.01 18.93
CA HIS A 109 -1.07 12.61 18.78
C HIS A 109 -2.01 12.09 19.89
N ASN A 110 -1.60 12.19 21.16
CA ASN A 110 -2.45 11.89 22.29
C ASN A 110 -3.21 13.16 22.68
N LYS A 111 -4.35 13.39 22.03
CA LYS A 111 -5.49 14.03 22.69
C LYS A 111 -6.58 12.95 22.80
N ALA A 112 -6.50 12.19 23.89
CA ALA A 112 -7.67 11.49 24.43
C ALA A 112 -8.56 12.53 25.10
#